data_AF-A0AA36MIS0-F1
#
_entry.id   AF-A0AA36MIS0-F1
#
_cell.length_a   1.000
_cell.length_b   1.000
_cell.length_c   1.000
_cell.angle_alpha   90.00
_cell.angle_beta   90.00
_cell.angle_gamma   90.00
#
_symmetry.space_group_name_H-M   'P 1'
#
loop_
_entity.id
_entity.type
_entity.pdbx_description
1 polymer ?
#
loop_
_entity_poly.entity_id
_entity_poly.type
_entity_poly.pdbx_seq_one_letter_code
_entity_poly.pdbx_strand_id
1 'polypeptide(L)'
;MKVGVLLAVAMATCKCQAQEFSVHALLQSAVGRDLPTGCVGNATAAAWTDGFKAAVDTMMQRTKRTMQLGLTSVAQGVLKLIEEIPECGDSVKFKPLKEQAERLKVLASTRSLAGLDATVKYEPLKGLTLGGIDVHAELNALLVAWQMNNGPDMVGKALAKFLAEFSEDSDADAEVPSLPVESPTHRPGALQRTTSFWASLLNSAFGRLSDNSRPVAESCVADGTAHLNADKFDEAFGRMMQKSQRSMQAGLRILAVAVSTLLENLEEHIACQQPLRASAGAARLRAAASRLETLVGTRSLVNPGTKVKYEAMQHLNIGGVDVHLELNKLIGSWIQDKAAHEVGDSLADFFEDFREQEEEVEEATGELTDLTKMWSDAVSAAGGCSAQGCFQEDLLTQMAHEIEAAIELMLKKRRKTMQQGLKELADAVDKQVSAMPALCQECPGLLIIRRGSRKVRKLTRMLVVDYGTYIKYEALKSLEVGGVDVHSELNAFLVAWKLRGRREAGQPLGQLLQRFATITGHDEF
;
A
#
# COMPACT_ATOMS: atom_id res chain seq x y z
N MET A 1 -45.61 -30.13 53.96
CA MET A 1 -44.15 -29.97 54.17
C MET A 1 -43.48 -29.65 52.84
N LYS A 2 -43.13 -28.39 52.60
CA LYS A 2 -42.22 -27.94 51.53
C LYS A 2 -41.25 -26.97 52.19
N VAL A 3 -40.01 -27.40 52.35
CA VAL A 3 -38.92 -26.61 52.91
C VAL A 3 -38.38 -25.74 51.78
N GLY A 4 -38.59 -24.42 51.88
CA GLY A 4 -37.99 -23.43 51.00
C GLY A 4 -36.62 -23.06 51.51
N VAL A 5 -35.57 -23.43 50.77
CA VAL A 5 -34.20 -22.99 51.03
C VAL A 5 -34.02 -21.61 50.40
N LEU A 6 -34.04 -20.58 51.23
CA LEU A 6 -33.61 -19.22 50.89
C LEU A 6 -32.07 -19.20 50.88
N LEU A 7 -31.47 -19.25 49.69
CA LEU A 7 -30.03 -19.02 49.52
C LEU A 7 -29.78 -17.50 49.58
N ALA A 8 -29.43 -16.99 50.76
CA ALA A 8 -28.93 -15.63 50.92
C ALA A 8 -27.50 -15.57 50.36
N VAL A 9 -27.36 -15.15 49.09
CA VAL A 9 -26.05 -14.78 48.53
C VAL A 9 -25.64 -13.46 49.17
N ALA A 10 -24.75 -13.54 50.16
CA ALA A 10 -24.04 -12.39 50.66
C ALA A 10 -23.16 -11.82 49.53
N MET A 11 -23.64 -10.78 48.85
CA MET A 11 -22.78 -9.94 48.02
C MET A 11 -21.78 -9.24 48.93
N ALA A 12 -20.61 -9.85 49.10
CA ALA A 12 -19.46 -9.18 49.65
C ALA A 12 -19.17 -7.98 48.72
N THR A 13 -19.49 -6.78 49.19
CA THR A 13 -19.09 -5.53 48.57
C THR A 13 -17.57 -5.45 48.67
N CYS A 14 -16.89 -6.04 47.69
CA CYS A 14 -15.47 -5.83 47.49
C CYS A 14 -15.30 -4.32 47.29
N LYS A 15 -14.82 -3.62 48.31
CA LYS A 15 -14.30 -2.26 48.18
C LYS A 15 -13.03 -2.38 47.34
N CYS A 16 -13.20 -2.53 46.02
CA CYS A 16 -12.16 -2.25 45.07
C CYS A 16 -11.83 -0.78 45.28
N GLN A 17 -10.76 -0.51 46.03
CA GLN A 17 -10.12 0.79 46.00
C GLN A 17 -9.93 1.11 44.52
N ALA A 18 -10.57 2.19 44.06
CA ALA A 18 -10.45 2.63 42.68
C ALA A 18 -8.96 2.85 42.44
N GLN A 19 -8.32 1.91 41.74
CA GLN A 19 -6.90 1.97 41.47
C GLN A 19 -6.69 3.21 40.62
N GLU A 20 -5.92 4.16 41.14
CA GLU A 20 -5.68 5.43 40.48
C GLU A 20 -4.99 5.19 39.13
N PHE A 21 -5.52 5.80 38.07
CA PHE A 21 -5.05 5.58 36.71
C PHE A 21 -3.73 6.34 36.48
N SER A 22 -2.61 5.62 36.35
CA SER A 22 -1.28 6.22 36.16
C SER A 22 -1.01 6.58 34.70
N VAL A 23 -1.07 7.88 34.35
CA VAL A 23 -0.70 8.37 33.01
C VAL A 23 0.78 8.11 32.69
N HIS A 24 1.65 8.08 33.70
CA HIS A 24 3.05 7.72 33.53
C HIS A 24 3.21 6.28 33.02
N ALA A 25 2.51 5.31 33.63
CA ALA A 25 2.53 3.92 33.19
C ALA A 25 1.94 3.76 31.78
N LEU A 26 0.86 4.50 31.47
CA LEU A 26 0.29 4.54 30.13
C LEU A 26 1.32 4.95 29.09
N LEU A 27 2.05 6.06 29.32
CA LEU A 27 3.06 6.54 28.39
C LEU A 27 4.21 5.55 28.25
N GLN A 28 4.70 4.97 29.34
CA GLN A 28 5.76 3.96 29.33
C GLN A 28 5.37 2.77 28.45
N SER A 29 4.12 2.31 28.58
CA SER A 29 3.56 1.25 27.75
C SER A 29 3.40 1.65 26.28
N ALA A 30 2.98 2.89 26.02
CA ALA A 30 2.78 3.41 24.67
C ALA A 30 4.10 3.56 23.88
N VAL A 31 5.18 3.99 24.53
CA VAL A 31 6.51 4.12 23.89
C VAL A 31 7.34 2.84 23.95
N GLY A 32 6.91 1.83 24.73
CA GLY A 32 7.60 0.55 24.90
C GLY A 32 8.99 0.68 25.55
N ARG A 33 9.20 1.69 26.40
CA ARG A 33 10.49 2.01 27.02
C ARG A 33 10.31 2.63 28.38
N ASP A 34 11.30 2.43 29.26
CA ASP A 34 11.32 3.06 30.57
C ASP A 34 11.44 4.58 30.48
N LEU A 35 10.55 5.25 31.21
CA LEU A 35 10.51 6.70 31.39
C LEU A 35 10.95 7.04 32.82
N PRO A 36 11.58 8.21 33.05
CA PRO A 36 11.95 8.64 34.40
C PRO A 36 10.72 8.72 35.32
N THR A 37 10.80 8.11 36.50
CA THR A 37 9.69 8.12 37.47
C THR A 37 9.32 9.56 37.85
N GLY A 38 8.02 9.84 37.91
CA GLY A 38 7.52 11.18 38.28
C GLY A 38 7.63 12.25 37.19
N CYS A 39 8.05 11.91 35.98
CA CYS A 39 8.16 12.87 34.87
C CYS A 39 6.81 13.44 34.37
N VAL A 40 5.69 12.86 34.81
CA VAL A 40 4.34 13.37 34.55
C VAL A 40 3.79 13.94 35.86
N GLY A 41 3.64 15.26 35.94
CA GLY A 41 3.07 15.92 37.11
C GLY A 41 1.60 15.55 37.33
N ASN A 42 1.16 15.46 38.60
CA ASN A 42 -0.21 15.07 38.96
C ASN A 42 -1.29 15.94 38.29
N ALA A 43 -1.03 17.25 38.13
CA ALA A 43 -1.95 18.16 37.47
C ALA A 43 -2.11 17.86 35.97
N THR A 44 -1.01 17.62 35.25
CA THR A 44 -1.00 17.19 33.84
C THR A 44 -1.67 15.83 33.69
N ALA A 45 -1.37 14.88 34.58
CA ALA A 45 -1.99 13.55 34.57
C ALA A 45 -3.51 13.62 34.74
N ALA A 46 -4.00 14.40 35.72
CA ALA A 46 -5.43 14.60 35.94
C ALA A 46 -6.10 15.30 34.74
N ALA A 47 -5.50 16.38 34.22
CA ALA A 47 -6.03 17.11 33.08
C ALA A 47 -6.11 16.24 31.80
N TRP A 48 -5.11 15.39 31.56
CA TRP A 48 -5.14 14.43 30.45
C TRP A 48 -6.23 13.37 30.65
N THR A 49 -6.33 12.80 31.86
CA THR A 49 -7.32 11.77 32.20
C THR A 49 -8.75 12.28 32.00
N ASP A 50 -9.05 13.48 32.49
CA ASP A 50 -10.36 14.13 32.33
C ASP A 50 -10.64 14.46 30.85
N GLY A 51 -9.64 14.99 30.13
CA GLY A 51 -9.76 15.29 28.71
C GLY A 51 -9.99 14.04 27.86
N PHE A 52 -9.27 12.96 28.14
CA PHE A 52 -9.41 11.68 27.45
C PHE A 52 -10.78 11.05 27.74
N LYS A 53 -11.24 11.07 29.00
CA LYS A 53 -12.58 10.63 29.38
C LYS A 53 -13.66 11.39 28.62
N ALA A 54 -13.59 12.72 28.60
CA ALA A 54 -14.55 13.55 27.87
C ALA A 54 -14.54 13.27 26.36
N ALA A 55 -13.37 13.00 25.78
CA ALA A 55 -13.24 12.61 24.38
C ALA A 55 -13.92 11.26 24.10
N VAL A 56 -13.71 10.26 24.96
CA VAL A 56 -14.37 8.95 24.89
C VAL A 56 -15.89 9.10 25.02
N ASP A 57 -16.37 9.84 26.02
CA ASP A 57 -17.80 10.09 26.23
C ASP A 57 -18.44 10.77 25.02
N THR A 58 -17.70 11.67 24.36
CA THR A 58 -18.13 12.30 23.10
C THR A 58 -18.24 11.28 21.96
N MET A 59 -17.24 10.40 21.78
CA MET A 59 -17.31 9.34 20.75
C MET A 59 -18.46 8.36 20.98
N MET A 60 -18.80 8.09 22.25
CA MET A 60 -19.90 7.20 22.64
C MET A 60 -21.30 7.72 22.30
N GLN A 61 -21.44 8.97 21.87
CA GLN A 61 -22.68 9.49 21.32
C GLN A 61 -23.00 8.93 19.91
N ARG A 62 -22.08 8.17 19.30
CA ARG A 62 -22.30 7.39 18.06
C ARG A 62 -22.80 8.20 16.86
N THR A 63 -22.46 9.48 16.78
CA THR A 63 -22.69 10.29 15.58
C THR A 63 -21.37 10.54 14.86
N LYS A 64 -21.41 10.75 13.53
CA LYS A 64 -20.21 11.11 12.76
C LYS A 64 -19.51 12.34 13.34
N ARG A 65 -20.28 13.38 13.69
CA ARG A 65 -19.74 14.64 14.25
C ARG A 65 -19.07 14.42 15.61
N THR A 66 -19.70 13.66 16.49
CA THR A 66 -19.16 13.43 17.84
C THR A 66 -17.97 12.48 17.82
N MET A 67 -17.98 11.48 16.94
CA MET A 67 -16.81 10.64 16.66
C MET A 67 -15.62 11.49 16.20
N GLN A 68 -15.86 12.37 15.23
CA GLN A 68 -14.84 13.28 14.70
C GLN A 68 -14.27 14.23 15.77
N LEU A 69 -15.15 14.82 16.60
CA LEU A 69 -14.74 15.68 17.71
C LEU A 69 -13.91 14.91 18.74
N GLY A 70 -14.37 13.73 19.16
CA GLY A 70 -13.66 12.92 20.14
C GLY A 70 -12.28 12.46 19.65
N LEU A 71 -12.16 12.03 18.39
CA LEU A 71 -10.87 11.73 17.76
C LEU A 71 -9.92 12.93 17.76
N THR A 72 -10.45 14.11 17.42
CA THR A 72 -9.67 15.36 17.45
C THR A 72 -9.21 15.68 18.88
N SER A 73 -10.07 15.48 19.87
CA SER A 73 -9.76 15.69 21.29
C SER A 73 -8.73 14.70 21.82
N VAL A 74 -8.80 13.41 21.43
CA VAL A 74 -7.77 12.41 21.77
C VAL A 74 -6.42 12.85 21.23
N ALA A 75 -6.35 13.22 19.95
CA ALA A 75 -5.12 13.68 19.32
C ALA A 75 -4.54 14.93 20.02
N GLN A 76 -5.37 15.93 20.31
CA GLN A 76 -4.98 17.13 21.04
C GLN A 76 -4.50 16.82 22.46
N GLY A 77 -5.17 15.90 23.16
CA GLY A 77 -4.78 15.47 24.50
C GLY A 77 -3.38 14.84 24.51
N VAL A 78 -3.07 13.97 23.54
CA VAL A 78 -1.75 13.36 23.38
C VAL A 78 -0.68 14.41 23.09
N LEU A 79 -0.94 15.34 22.16
CA LEU A 79 0.01 16.41 21.83
C LEU A 79 0.30 17.30 23.04
N LYS A 80 -0.75 17.75 23.75
CA LYS A 80 -0.62 18.58 24.94
C LYS A 80 0.14 17.84 26.05
N LEU A 81 -0.14 16.56 26.26
CA LEU A 81 0.58 15.75 27.24
C LEU A 81 2.08 15.70 26.93
N ILE A 82 2.46 15.43 25.68
CA ILE A 82 3.88 15.38 25.25
C ILE A 82 4.56 16.75 25.40
N GLU A 83 3.87 17.84 25.09
CA GLU A 83 4.39 19.21 25.23
C GLU A 83 4.61 19.63 26.69
N GLU A 84 3.77 19.15 27.62
CA GLU A 84 3.84 19.49 29.05
C GLU A 84 4.82 18.63 29.87
N ILE A 85 5.42 17.58 29.28
CA ILE A 85 6.33 16.64 29.98
C ILE A 85 7.75 16.59 29.41
N PRO A 86 8.46 17.72 29.22
CA PRO A 86 9.83 17.71 28.68
C PRO A 86 10.79 16.85 29.52
N GLU A 87 10.47 16.62 30.79
CA GLU A 87 11.26 15.81 31.73
C GLU A 87 11.17 14.29 31.49
N CYS A 88 10.19 13.80 30.73
CA CYS A 88 10.04 12.36 30.44
C CYS A 88 11.11 11.81 29.47
N GLY A 89 12.00 12.65 28.96
CA GLY A 89 13.14 12.26 28.13
C GLY A 89 13.15 12.99 26.78
N ASP A 90 14.18 12.69 26.01
CA ASP A 90 14.43 13.38 24.74
C ASP A 90 13.25 13.24 23.77
N SER A 91 12.95 14.34 23.07
CA SER A 91 11.82 14.47 22.12
C SER A 91 11.79 13.34 21.08
N VAL A 92 12.95 12.74 20.80
CA VAL A 92 13.12 11.61 19.87
C VAL A 92 12.25 10.41 20.24
N LYS A 93 12.08 10.08 21.54
CA LYS A 93 11.25 8.93 21.95
C LYS A 93 9.76 9.15 21.68
N PHE A 94 9.29 10.38 21.83
CA PHE A 94 7.88 10.74 21.62
C PHE A 94 7.58 11.21 20.21
N LYS A 95 8.61 11.44 19.37
CA LYS A 95 8.46 11.94 18.00
C LYS A 95 7.43 11.13 17.18
N PRO A 96 7.46 9.78 17.13
CA PRO A 96 6.47 9.03 16.36
C PRO A 96 5.05 9.24 16.87
N LEU A 97 4.85 9.22 18.18
CA LEU A 97 3.54 9.40 18.82
C LEU A 97 2.99 10.80 18.56
N LYS A 98 3.88 11.81 18.59
CA LYS A 98 3.56 13.21 18.29
C LYS A 98 3.13 13.38 16.83
N GLU A 99 3.94 12.92 15.86
CA GLU A 99 3.65 13.04 14.42
C GLU A 99 2.34 12.31 14.05
N GLN A 100 2.12 11.12 14.61
CA GLN A 100 0.89 10.36 14.44
C GLN A 100 -0.34 11.09 15.00
N ALA A 101 -0.22 11.69 16.19
CA ALA A 101 -1.29 12.49 16.78
C ALA A 101 -1.56 13.78 15.99
N GLU A 102 -0.53 14.46 15.47
CA GLU A 102 -0.70 15.62 14.59
C GLU A 102 -1.48 15.24 13.33
N ARG A 103 -1.15 14.10 12.71
CA ARG A 103 -1.87 13.63 11.53
C ARG A 103 -3.31 13.23 11.83
N LEU A 104 -3.55 12.51 12.92
CA LEU A 104 -4.92 12.19 13.36
C LEU A 104 -5.72 13.48 13.57
N LYS A 105 -5.15 14.50 14.22
CA LYS A 105 -5.78 15.81 14.41
C LYS A 105 -6.16 16.46 13.08
N VAL A 106 -5.28 16.42 12.08
CA VAL A 106 -5.57 16.98 10.74
C VAL A 106 -6.70 16.20 10.06
N LEU A 107 -6.62 14.86 10.03
CA LEU A 107 -7.61 14.00 9.37
C LEU A 107 -9.00 14.07 10.03
N ALA A 108 -9.03 14.15 11.36
CA ALA A 108 -10.25 14.30 12.14
C ALA A 108 -10.76 15.75 12.15
N SER A 109 -10.02 16.76 11.70
CA SER A 109 -10.51 18.14 11.72
C SER A 109 -11.60 18.39 10.66
N THR A 110 -12.66 19.11 11.03
CA THR A 110 -13.77 19.49 10.13
C THR A 110 -13.38 20.50 9.04
N ARG A 111 -12.20 21.12 9.18
CA ARG A 111 -11.64 22.09 8.22
C ARG A 111 -10.66 21.48 7.22
N SER A 112 -10.45 20.16 7.27
CA SER A 112 -9.62 19.45 6.30
C SER A 112 -10.31 19.47 4.92
N LEU A 113 -10.01 20.53 4.16
CA LEU A 113 -10.24 20.74 2.73
C LEU A 113 -11.69 20.53 2.25
N ALA A 114 -12.45 21.64 2.21
CA ALA A 114 -13.70 21.73 1.49
C ALA A 114 -13.47 21.36 0.00
N GLY A 115 -13.84 20.14 -0.39
CA GLY A 115 -13.77 19.67 -1.77
C GLY A 115 -13.22 18.24 -1.96
N LEU A 116 -12.57 17.65 -0.96
CA LEU A 116 -12.18 16.23 -1.00
C LEU A 116 -13.20 15.41 -0.20
N ASP A 117 -13.98 14.57 -0.88
CA ASP A 117 -15.08 13.79 -0.33
C ASP A 117 -14.73 13.10 1.01
N ALA A 118 -15.20 13.74 2.09
CA ALA A 118 -15.27 13.27 3.47
C ALA A 118 -14.07 12.42 3.97
N THR A 119 -13.08 13.08 4.56
CA THR A 119 -11.99 12.45 5.31
C THR A 119 -12.46 11.52 6.42
N VAL A 120 -13.69 11.65 6.93
CA VAL A 120 -14.25 10.75 7.95
C VAL A 120 -15.50 10.07 7.41
N LYS A 121 -15.44 8.75 7.23
CA LYS A 121 -16.59 7.88 6.99
C LYS A 121 -16.85 7.09 8.27
N TYR A 122 -18.05 7.22 8.80
CA TYR A 122 -18.41 6.57 10.06
C TYR A 122 -19.78 5.93 9.94
N GLU A 123 -19.82 4.62 10.14
CA GLU A 123 -21.04 3.85 10.29
C GLU A 123 -21.07 3.28 11.72
N PRO A 124 -22.01 3.72 12.56
CA PRO A 124 -22.08 3.28 13.95
C PRO A 124 -22.03 1.76 14.07
N LEU A 125 -21.07 1.26 14.85
CA LEU A 125 -20.84 -0.16 15.12
C LEU A 125 -20.44 -1.02 13.91
N LYS A 126 -20.29 -0.43 12.72
CA LYS A 126 -19.91 -1.16 11.50
C LYS A 126 -18.51 -0.82 11.01
N GLY A 127 -18.14 0.46 11.02
CA GLY A 127 -16.86 0.88 10.45
C GLY A 127 -16.54 2.34 10.71
N LEU A 128 -15.25 2.66 10.68
CA LEU A 128 -14.72 4.00 10.82
C LEU A 128 -13.48 4.16 9.97
N THR A 129 -13.59 4.93 8.89
CA THR A 129 -12.49 5.26 7.98
C THR A 129 -12.08 6.72 8.13
N LEU A 130 -10.80 6.98 8.37
CA LEU A 130 -10.18 8.31 8.50
C LEU A 130 -9.10 8.50 7.44
N GLY A 131 -9.29 9.43 6.51
CA GLY A 131 -8.38 9.62 5.37
C GLY A 131 -8.26 8.37 4.49
N GLY A 132 -9.29 7.52 4.46
CA GLY A 132 -9.25 6.22 3.79
C GLY A 132 -8.61 5.08 4.59
N ILE A 133 -8.17 5.33 5.83
CA ILE A 133 -7.60 4.33 6.74
C ILE A 133 -8.73 3.79 7.62
N ASP A 134 -9.03 2.49 7.56
CA ASP A 134 -9.97 1.88 8.50
C ASP A 134 -9.29 1.74 9.86
N VAL A 135 -9.85 2.43 10.85
CA VAL A 135 -9.34 2.46 12.23
C VAL A 135 -10.35 1.88 13.21
N HIS A 136 -11.40 1.22 12.71
CA HIS A 136 -12.51 0.78 13.53
C HIS A 136 -12.07 -0.20 14.62
N ALA A 137 -11.25 -1.19 14.26
CA ALA A 137 -10.81 -2.23 15.19
C ALA A 137 -9.91 -1.66 16.28
N GLU A 138 -8.94 -0.82 15.91
CA GLU A 138 -7.95 -0.23 16.80
C GLU A 138 -8.60 0.80 17.73
N LEU A 139 -9.51 1.62 17.21
CA LEU A 139 -10.28 2.54 18.05
C LEU A 139 -11.15 1.76 19.04
N ASN A 140 -11.86 0.72 18.59
CA ASN A 140 -12.66 -0.10 19.50
C ASN A 140 -11.80 -0.76 20.59
N ALA A 141 -10.61 -1.26 20.24
CA ALA A 141 -9.68 -1.83 21.22
C ALA A 141 -9.27 -0.78 22.27
N LEU A 142 -9.00 0.46 21.87
CA LEU A 142 -8.71 1.57 22.77
C LEU A 142 -9.91 1.92 23.66
N LEU A 143 -11.11 2.04 23.09
CA LEU A 143 -12.34 2.35 23.83
C LEU A 143 -12.67 1.24 24.85
N VAL A 144 -12.53 -0.03 24.47
CA VAL A 144 -12.75 -1.17 25.36
C VAL A 144 -11.70 -1.20 26.47
N ALA A 145 -10.42 -0.99 26.14
CA ALA A 145 -9.36 -0.95 27.16
C ALA A 145 -9.62 0.12 28.23
N TRP A 146 -10.13 1.27 27.80
CA TRP A 146 -10.52 2.36 28.70
C TRP A 146 -11.78 2.02 29.51
N GLN A 147 -12.88 1.65 28.86
CA GLN A 147 -14.17 1.44 29.52
C GLN A 147 -14.19 0.25 30.48
N MET A 148 -13.39 -0.77 30.20
CA MET A 148 -13.28 -1.96 31.05
C MET A 148 -12.28 -1.80 32.19
N ASN A 149 -11.67 -0.61 32.35
CA ASN A 149 -10.64 -0.32 33.35
C ASN A 149 -9.48 -1.34 33.31
N ASN A 150 -8.99 -1.70 32.11
CA ASN A 150 -7.91 -2.71 31.93
C ASN A 150 -6.53 -2.23 32.42
N GLY A 151 -6.47 -1.14 33.18
CA GLY A 151 -5.26 -0.52 33.66
C GLY A 151 -4.55 0.37 32.62
N PRO A 152 -3.60 1.20 33.07
CA PRO A 152 -2.90 2.16 32.23
C PRO A 152 -2.05 1.50 31.14
N ASP A 153 -1.45 0.34 31.41
CA ASP A 153 -0.60 -0.37 30.44
C ASP A 153 -1.36 -0.79 29.19
N MET A 154 -2.53 -1.40 29.38
CA MET A 154 -3.36 -1.86 28.26
C MET A 154 -3.89 -0.69 27.44
N VAL A 155 -4.29 0.40 28.10
CA VAL A 155 -4.71 1.63 27.40
C VAL A 155 -3.54 2.24 26.63
N GLY A 156 -2.32 2.28 27.21
CA GLY A 156 -1.12 2.79 26.54
C GLY A 156 -0.77 2.00 25.27
N LYS A 157 -0.76 0.67 25.36
CA LYS A 157 -0.55 -0.20 24.18
C LYS A 157 -1.62 -0.02 23.12
N ALA A 158 -2.89 0.06 23.52
CA ALA A 158 -4.00 0.27 22.59
C ALA A 158 -3.94 1.65 21.92
N LEU A 159 -3.57 2.70 22.67
CA LEU A 159 -3.41 4.05 22.15
C LEU A 159 -2.25 4.12 21.14
N ALA A 160 -1.11 3.51 21.46
CA ALA A 160 0.03 3.44 20.55
C ALA A 160 -0.31 2.70 19.26
N LYS A 161 -1.01 1.55 19.34
CA LYS A 161 -1.49 0.82 18.16
C LYS A 161 -2.45 1.65 17.32
N PHE A 162 -3.40 2.32 17.95
CA PHE A 162 -4.34 3.21 17.28
C PHE A 162 -3.63 4.37 16.57
N LEU A 163 -2.68 5.03 17.23
CA LEU A 163 -1.93 6.13 16.64
C LEU A 163 -0.97 5.67 15.53
N ALA A 164 -0.43 4.45 15.62
CA ALA A 164 0.41 3.87 14.59
C ALA A 164 -0.30 3.66 13.23
N GLU A 165 -1.64 3.74 13.18
CA GLU A 165 -2.38 3.80 11.91
C GLU A 165 -2.14 5.10 11.13
N PHE A 166 -1.61 6.14 11.79
CA PHE A 166 -1.38 7.45 11.18
C PHE A 166 0.10 7.76 10.88
N SER A 167 1.03 6.80 10.97
CA SER A 167 2.44 7.08 10.64
C SER A 167 2.61 7.45 9.15
N GLU A 168 3.33 8.56 8.87
CA GLU A 168 3.72 8.95 7.50
C GLU A 168 4.62 7.89 6.86
N ASP A 169 5.50 7.32 7.70
CA ASP A 169 6.38 6.17 7.45
C ASP A 169 5.64 4.83 7.29
N SER A 170 4.37 4.85 6.87
CA SER A 170 3.72 3.68 6.27
C SER A 170 3.88 3.66 4.74
N ASP A 171 4.79 4.45 4.18
CA ASP A 171 5.60 3.93 3.08
C ASP A 171 6.35 2.73 3.64
N ALA A 172 6.03 1.51 3.19
CA ALA A 172 6.44 0.26 3.83
C ALA A 172 7.94 -0.07 3.76
N ASP A 173 8.79 0.95 3.69
CA ASP A 173 10.25 0.89 3.73
C ASP A 173 10.82 1.45 5.05
N ALA A 174 10.01 2.16 5.87
CA ALA A 174 10.41 2.36 7.26
C ALA A 174 10.15 1.05 7.99
N GLU A 175 11.25 0.36 8.33
CA GLU A 175 11.23 -0.68 9.36
C GLU A 175 10.34 -0.16 10.51
N VAL A 176 9.14 -0.74 10.65
CA VAL A 176 8.38 -0.67 11.89
C VAL A 176 9.42 -0.92 12.97
N PRO A 177 9.63 -0.01 13.95
CA PRO A 177 10.53 -0.30 15.05
C PRO A 177 10.06 -1.63 15.59
N SER A 178 10.83 -2.67 15.28
CA SER A 178 10.52 -4.01 15.71
C SER A 178 10.65 -3.88 17.21
N LEU A 179 9.51 -3.76 17.91
CA LEU A 179 9.41 -4.32 19.25
C LEU A 179 10.17 -5.63 19.14
N PRO A 180 11.26 -5.83 19.90
CA PRO A 180 12.17 -6.95 19.70
C PRO A 180 11.30 -8.16 19.46
N VAL A 181 11.22 -8.57 18.20
CA VAL A 181 10.45 -9.73 17.83
C VAL A 181 11.25 -10.79 18.52
N GLU A 182 10.71 -11.32 19.63
CA GLU A 182 11.28 -12.49 20.28
C GLU A 182 11.73 -13.39 19.16
N SER A 183 13.04 -13.66 19.10
CA SER A 183 13.69 -14.33 17.98
C SER A 183 12.74 -15.37 17.46
N PRO A 184 12.24 -15.24 16.20
CA PRO A 184 11.06 -15.95 15.75
C PRO A 184 11.22 -17.39 16.19
N THR A 185 10.35 -17.82 17.10
CA THR A 185 10.51 -19.13 17.72
C THR A 185 10.26 -20.11 16.59
N HIS A 186 11.35 -20.56 15.94
CA HIS A 186 11.25 -21.34 14.72
C HIS A 186 10.33 -22.50 15.01
N ARG A 187 9.29 -22.65 14.21
CA ARG A 187 8.45 -23.83 14.32
C ARG A 187 9.36 -25.05 14.13
N PRO A 188 9.16 -26.15 14.88
CA PRO A 188 9.99 -27.34 14.76
C PRO A 188 10.19 -27.84 13.32
N GLY A 189 9.26 -27.55 12.41
CA GLY A 189 9.33 -27.86 10.98
C GLY A 189 10.17 -26.91 10.11
N ALA A 190 10.49 -25.69 10.56
CA ALA A 190 11.26 -24.72 9.77
C ALA A 190 12.68 -25.22 9.44
N LEU A 191 13.25 -26.08 10.31
CA LEU A 191 14.54 -26.74 10.09
C LEU A 191 14.54 -27.76 8.93
N GLN A 192 13.37 -28.12 8.40
CA GLN A 192 13.23 -29.08 7.28
C GLN A 192 13.25 -28.40 5.90
N ARG A 193 13.34 -27.06 5.83
CA ARG A 193 13.33 -26.29 4.57
C ARG A 193 14.74 -26.17 3.98
N THR A 194 15.32 -27.33 3.64
CA THR A 194 16.66 -27.48 3.06
C THR A 194 16.76 -26.91 1.64
N THR A 195 17.97 -26.89 1.07
CA THR A 195 18.22 -26.54 -0.34
C THR A 195 17.45 -27.45 -1.31
N SER A 196 17.40 -28.77 -1.03
CA SER A 196 16.59 -29.74 -1.79
C SER A 196 15.09 -29.46 -1.69
N PHE A 197 14.59 -28.99 -0.54
CA PHE A 197 13.21 -28.57 -0.38
C PHE A 197 12.87 -27.43 -1.35
N TRP A 198 13.68 -26.36 -1.36
CA TRP A 198 13.44 -25.19 -2.22
C TRP A 198 13.56 -25.51 -3.71
N ALA A 199 14.56 -26.31 -4.12
CA ALA A 199 14.69 -26.74 -5.50
C ALA A 199 13.46 -27.54 -5.97
N SER A 200 12.96 -28.45 -5.13
CA SER A 200 11.75 -29.23 -5.41
C SER A 200 10.49 -28.37 -5.47
N LEU A 201 10.31 -27.45 -4.51
CA LEU A 201 9.20 -26.50 -4.44
C LEU A 201 9.13 -25.63 -5.71
N LEU A 202 10.25 -24.99 -6.07
CA LEU A 202 10.29 -24.10 -7.24
C LEU A 202 10.06 -24.86 -8.55
N ASN A 203 10.67 -26.03 -8.72
CA ASN A 203 10.42 -26.84 -9.92
C ASN A 203 8.97 -27.30 -10.03
N SER A 204 8.29 -27.60 -8.92
CA SER A 204 6.85 -27.89 -8.92
C SER A 204 6.05 -26.66 -9.37
N ALA A 205 6.34 -25.50 -8.78
CA ALA A 205 5.69 -24.25 -9.12
C ALA A 205 5.87 -23.88 -10.61
N PHE A 206 7.10 -24.00 -11.14
CA PHE A 206 7.39 -23.72 -12.55
C PHE A 206 6.74 -24.72 -13.50
N GLY A 207 6.68 -25.99 -13.11
CA GLY A 207 5.99 -27.02 -13.86
C GLY A 207 4.49 -26.73 -13.95
N ARG A 208 3.89 -26.27 -12.86
CA ARG A 208 2.48 -25.88 -12.80
C ARG A 208 2.17 -24.62 -13.64
N LEU A 209 3.06 -23.63 -13.65
CA LEU A 209 2.89 -22.37 -14.39
C LEU A 209 3.23 -22.48 -15.89
N SER A 210 3.88 -23.56 -16.34
CA SER A 210 4.35 -23.70 -17.74
C SER A 210 4.57 -25.16 -18.17
N ASP A 211 5.79 -25.52 -18.58
CA ASP A 211 6.08 -26.67 -19.46
C ASP A 211 6.75 -27.85 -18.72
N ASN A 212 6.44 -28.07 -17.44
CA ASN A 212 7.09 -29.11 -16.62
C ASN A 212 8.63 -29.01 -16.55
N SER A 213 9.20 -27.87 -16.92
CA SER A 213 10.65 -27.63 -16.86
C SER A 213 11.14 -27.69 -15.40
N ARG A 214 12.33 -28.25 -15.18
CA ARG A 214 12.96 -28.34 -13.85
C ARG A 214 14.29 -27.58 -13.83
N PRO A 215 14.27 -26.24 -13.96
CA PRO A 215 15.49 -25.44 -14.12
C PRO A 215 16.33 -25.32 -12.84
N VAL A 216 15.80 -25.66 -11.67
CA VAL A 216 16.50 -25.46 -10.38
C VAL A 216 17.07 -26.78 -9.88
N ALA A 217 18.38 -26.95 -9.99
CA ALA A 217 19.10 -28.01 -9.27
C ALA A 217 19.25 -27.67 -7.79
N GLU A 218 19.45 -28.66 -6.92
CA GLU A 218 19.71 -28.43 -5.48
C GLU A 218 20.94 -27.53 -5.26
N SER A 219 21.98 -27.68 -6.09
CA SER A 219 23.19 -26.86 -6.06
C SER A 219 22.97 -25.40 -6.47
N CYS A 220 21.77 -25.03 -6.93
CA CYS A 220 21.38 -23.64 -7.19
C CYS A 220 21.09 -22.86 -5.92
N VAL A 221 20.62 -23.56 -4.89
CA VAL A 221 20.11 -22.93 -3.68
C VAL A 221 21.21 -23.00 -2.64
N ALA A 222 21.76 -21.85 -2.25
CA ALA A 222 22.68 -21.79 -1.12
C ALA A 222 21.91 -21.97 0.20
N ASP A 223 22.51 -22.61 1.20
CA ASP A 223 21.89 -22.82 2.53
C ASP A 223 21.40 -21.49 3.14
N GLY A 224 22.20 -20.43 3.04
CA GLY A 224 21.83 -19.10 3.52
C GLY A 224 20.58 -18.54 2.82
N THR A 225 20.45 -18.74 1.51
CA THR A 225 19.26 -18.34 0.73
C THR A 225 18.04 -19.16 1.13
N ALA A 226 18.20 -20.47 1.34
CA ALA A 226 17.13 -21.36 1.79
C ALA A 226 16.57 -20.92 3.16
N HIS A 227 17.46 -20.67 4.14
CA HIS A 227 17.06 -20.22 5.47
C HIS A 227 16.42 -18.83 5.46
N LEU A 228 17.03 -17.86 4.77
CA LEU A 228 16.49 -16.51 4.67
C LEU A 228 15.08 -16.49 4.09
N ASN A 229 14.81 -17.27 3.04
CA ASN A 229 13.49 -17.32 2.43
C ASN A 229 12.48 -18.07 3.29
N ALA A 230 12.90 -19.10 4.04
CA ALA A 230 12.02 -19.76 5.01
C ALA A 230 11.55 -18.77 6.09
N ASP A 231 12.48 -17.98 6.62
CA ASP A 231 12.16 -16.94 7.62
C ASP A 231 11.22 -15.87 7.05
N LYS A 232 11.42 -15.47 5.79
CA LYS A 232 10.55 -14.49 5.13
C LYS A 232 9.14 -15.03 4.87
N PHE A 233 8.99 -16.30 4.51
CA PHE A 233 7.68 -16.93 4.38
C PHE A 233 6.98 -17.06 5.74
N ASP A 234 7.71 -17.47 6.79
CA ASP A 234 7.18 -17.52 8.15
C ASP A 234 6.76 -16.13 8.65
N GLU A 235 7.56 -15.10 8.39
CA GLU A 235 7.23 -13.70 8.69
C GLU A 235 5.96 -13.27 7.94
N ALA A 236 5.92 -13.49 6.63
CA ALA A 236 4.78 -13.14 5.77
C ALA A 236 3.49 -13.76 6.27
N PHE A 237 3.47 -15.08 6.46
CA PHE A 237 2.27 -15.79 6.93
C PHE A 237 1.93 -15.45 8.38
N GLY A 238 2.94 -15.25 9.24
CA GLY A 238 2.74 -14.75 10.60
C GLY A 238 2.00 -13.41 10.64
N ARG A 239 2.32 -12.49 9.73
CA ARG A 239 1.61 -11.21 9.58
C ARG A 239 0.18 -11.43 9.07
N MET A 240 -0.02 -12.23 8.03
CA MET A 240 -1.37 -12.50 7.49
C MET A 240 -2.31 -13.12 8.53
N MET A 241 -1.78 -13.99 9.41
CA MET A 241 -2.54 -14.66 10.47
C MET A 241 -2.99 -13.73 11.61
N GLN A 242 -2.55 -12.46 11.65
CA GLN A 242 -3.04 -11.47 12.62
C GLN A 242 -4.45 -10.96 12.29
N LYS A 243 -5.03 -11.38 11.16
CA LYS A 243 -6.43 -11.13 10.76
C LYS A 243 -6.82 -9.65 10.62
N SER A 244 -5.86 -8.74 10.47
CA SER A 244 -6.16 -7.37 10.07
C SER A 244 -5.85 -7.15 8.59
N GLN A 245 -6.53 -6.21 7.95
CA GLN A 245 -6.28 -5.88 6.55
C GLN A 245 -4.83 -5.41 6.33
N ARG A 246 -4.30 -4.60 7.25
CA ARG A 246 -2.92 -4.11 7.20
C ARG A 246 -1.90 -5.24 7.35
N SER A 247 -2.12 -6.16 8.29
CA SER A 247 -1.22 -7.29 8.49
C SER A 247 -1.26 -8.26 7.31
N MET A 248 -2.44 -8.44 6.71
CA MET A 248 -2.62 -9.18 5.45
C MET A 248 -1.85 -8.53 4.30
N GLN A 249 -2.05 -7.23 4.06
CA GLN A 249 -1.31 -6.47 3.04
C GLN A 249 0.20 -6.53 3.24
N ALA A 250 0.67 -6.34 4.48
CA ALA A 250 2.09 -6.39 4.81
C ALA A 250 2.66 -7.80 4.56
N GLY A 251 1.95 -8.84 4.98
CA GLY A 251 2.36 -10.22 4.74
C GLY A 251 2.43 -10.55 3.25
N LEU A 252 1.44 -10.13 2.46
CA LEU A 252 1.43 -10.32 0.99
C LEU A 252 2.60 -9.61 0.31
N ARG A 253 2.94 -8.40 0.78
CA ARG A 253 4.09 -7.66 0.27
C ARG A 253 5.40 -8.39 0.58
N ILE A 254 5.58 -8.85 1.83
CA ILE A 254 6.77 -9.62 2.23
C ILE A 254 6.88 -10.90 1.39
N LEU A 255 5.78 -11.61 1.17
CA LEU A 255 5.75 -12.82 0.33
C LEU A 255 6.17 -12.51 -1.11
N ALA A 256 5.60 -11.46 -1.72
CA ALA A 256 5.91 -11.07 -3.09
C ALA A 256 7.39 -10.70 -3.25
N VAL A 257 7.92 -9.87 -2.35
CA VAL A 257 9.34 -9.48 -2.34
C VAL A 257 10.24 -10.69 -2.12
N ALA A 258 9.90 -11.59 -1.19
CA ALA A 258 10.69 -12.80 -0.93
C ALA A 258 10.78 -13.68 -2.18
N VAL A 259 9.67 -13.88 -2.90
CA VAL A 259 9.67 -14.64 -4.16
C VAL A 259 10.52 -13.96 -5.23
N SER A 260 10.37 -12.64 -5.43
CA SER A 260 11.19 -11.89 -6.40
C SER A 260 12.69 -11.99 -6.09
N THR A 261 13.08 -11.71 -4.84
CA THR A 261 14.48 -11.77 -4.40
C THR A 261 15.05 -13.19 -4.45
N LEU A 262 14.24 -14.22 -4.16
CA LEU A 262 14.66 -15.61 -4.33
C LEU A 262 15.01 -15.90 -5.79
N LEU A 263 14.14 -15.51 -6.73
CA LEU A 263 14.40 -15.73 -8.15
C LEU A 263 15.63 -14.95 -8.65
N GLU A 264 15.81 -13.71 -8.20
CA GLU A 264 17.00 -12.91 -8.52
C GLU A 264 18.29 -13.59 -8.01
N ASN A 265 18.33 -14.01 -6.75
CA ASN A 265 19.49 -14.71 -6.18
C ASN A 265 19.84 -16.00 -6.94
N LEU A 266 18.83 -16.73 -7.41
CA LEU A 266 19.05 -17.95 -8.20
C LEU A 266 19.59 -17.65 -9.61
N GLU A 267 19.22 -16.51 -10.22
CA GLU A 267 19.74 -16.07 -11.52
C GLU A 267 21.17 -15.53 -11.46
N GLU A 268 21.60 -15.05 -10.30
CA GLU A 268 23.00 -14.68 -10.04
C GLU A 268 23.90 -15.92 -9.93
N HIS A 269 23.34 -17.07 -9.54
CA HIS A 269 24.10 -18.32 -9.43
C HIS A 269 24.41 -18.93 -10.81
N ILE A 270 25.71 -19.06 -11.13
CA ILE A 270 26.21 -19.48 -12.45
C ILE A 270 25.57 -20.79 -12.95
N ALA A 271 25.36 -21.76 -12.06
CA ALA A 271 24.83 -23.08 -12.43
C ALA A 271 23.38 -23.05 -12.94
N CYS A 272 22.65 -21.96 -12.68
CA CYS A 272 21.17 -21.93 -12.77
C CYS A 272 20.69 -20.74 -13.61
N GLN A 273 21.56 -19.78 -13.84
CA GLN A 273 21.28 -18.58 -14.64
C GLN A 273 20.65 -18.88 -16.01
N GLN A 274 21.25 -19.77 -16.81
CA GLN A 274 20.75 -20.06 -18.17
C GLN A 274 19.43 -20.85 -18.17
N PRO A 275 19.31 -21.99 -17.45
CA PRO A 275 18.04 -22.73 -17.39
C PRO A 275 16.90 -21.91 -16.80
N LEU A 276 17.16 -21.08 -15.78
CA LEU A 276 16.13 -20.30 -15.10
C LEU A 276 15.63 -19.14 -15.95
N ARG A 277 16.53 -18.41 -16.64
CA ARG A 277 16.14 -17.34 -17.57
C ARG A 277 15.37 -17.86 -18.78
N ALA A 278 15.66 -19.08 -19.22
CA ALA A 278 14.93 -19.74 -20.31
C ALA A 278 13.59 -20.35 -19.87
N SER A 279 13.31 -20.42 -18.55
CA SER A 279 12.09 -21.03 -18.04
C SER A 279 10.92 -20.04 -18.08
N ALA A 280 9.91 -20.36 -18.89
CA ALA A 280 8.65 -19.60 -18.94
C ALA A 280 7.94 -19.55 -17.57
N GLY A 281 7.96 -20.65 -16.82
CA GLY A 281 7.37 -20.71 -15.48
C GLY A 281 8.05 -19.77 -14.49
N ALA A 282 9.38 -19.62 -14.55
CA ALA A 282 10.12 -18.67 -13.72
C ALA A 282 9.80 -17.21 -14.09
N ALA A 283 9.71 -16.92 -15.40
CA ALA A 283 9.31 -15.60 -15.87
C ALA A 283 7.88 -15.23 -15.43
N ARG A 284 6.93 -16.17 -15.53
CA ARG A 284 5.55 -16.01 -15.06
C ARG A 284 5.46 -15.78 -13.56
N LEU A 285 6.18 -16.57 -12.76
CA LEU A 285 6.20 -16.39 -11.30
C LEU A 285 6.75 -15.02 -10.91
N ARG A 286 7.82 -14.56 -11.59
CA ARG A 286 8.39 -13.22 -11.36
C ARG A 286 7.40 -12.10 -11.69
N ALA A 287 6.75 -12.19 -12.85
CA ALA A 287 5.75 -11.21 -13.27
C ALA A 287 4.58 -11.15 -12.27
N ALA A 288 4.08 -12.31 -11.85
CA ALA A 288 3.01 -12.41 -10.85
C ALA A 288 3.44 -11.85 -9.48
N ALA A 289 4.66 -12.12 -9.03
CA ALA A 289 5.22 -11.57 -7.80
C ALA A 289 5.34 -10.04 -7.84
N SER A 290 5.90 -9.49 -8.92
CA SER A 290 6.00 -8.04 -9.11
C SER A 290 4.62 -7.36 -9.18
N ARG A 291 3.65 -8.01 -9.82
CA ARG A 291 2.27 -7.50 -9.88
C ARG A 291 1.59 -7.56 -8.52
N LEU A 292 1.72 -8.65 -7.77
CA LEU A 292 1.21 -8.73 -6.40
C LEU A 292 1.82 -7.60 -5.56
N GLU A 293 3.15 -7.44 -5.59
CA GLU A 293 3.85 -6.36 -4.88
C GLU A 293 3.29 -4.99 -5.26
N THR A 294 3.06 -4.74 -6.55
CA THR A 294 2.46 -3.50 -7.04
C THR A 294 1.03 -3.33 -6.52
N LEU A 295 0.20 -4.36 -6.58
CA LEU A 295 -1.21 -4.33 -6.14
C LEU A 295 -1.34 -4.09 -4.64
N VAL A 296 -0.45 -4.67 -3.82
CA VAL A 296 -0.46 -4.50 -2.37
C VAL A 296 0.33 -3.27 -1.89
N GLY A 297 1.35 -2.84 -2.63
CA GLY A 297 2.25 -1.75 -2.26
C GLY A 297 1.78 -0.37 -2.72
N THR A 298 1.07 -0.29 -3.84
CA THR A 298 0.56 1.00 -4.35
C THR A 298 -0.75 1.36 -3.65
N ARG A 299 -0.68 2.19 -2.60
CA ARG A 299 -1.84 3.00 -2.18
C ARG A 299 -2.33 3.77 -3.41
N SER A 300 -3.41 3.30 -4.02
CA SER A 300 -3.97 3.92 -5.22
C SER A 300 -4.32 5.37 -4.91
N LEU A 301 -3.78 6.29 -5.69
CA LEU A 301 -4.01 7.74 -5.53
C LEU A 301 -5.49 8.13 -5.58
N VAL A 302 -6.32 7.33 -6.26
CA VAL A 302 -7.75 7.59 -6.44
C VAL A 302 -8.63 6.80 -5.45
N ASN A 303 -8.07 5.78 -4.78
CA ASN A 303 -8.81 5.00 -3.79
C ASN A 303 -7.83 4.24 -2.86
N PRO A 304 -7.41 4.84 -1.73
CA PRO A 304 -6.46 4.23 -0.79
C PRO A 304 -6.95 2.94 -0.07
N GLY A 305 -8.09 2.35 -0.43
CA GLY A 305 -8.62 1.11 0.16
C GLY A 305 -9.36 0.18 -0.80
N THR A 306 -9.39 0.41 -2.12
CA THR A 306 -10.16 -0.48 -3.03
C THR A 306 -9.38 -1.67 -3.54
N LYS A 307 -8.05 -1.67 -3.46
CA LYS A 307 -7.23 -2.71 -4.10
C LYS A 307 -7.14 -4.00 -3.31
N VAL A 308 -7.11 -3.93 -1.98
CA VAL A 308 -7.11 -5.11 -1.13
C VAL A 308 -8.31 -4.97 -0.21
N LYS A 309 -9.37 -5.70 -0.50
CA LYS A 309 -10.53 -5.84 0.39
C LYS A 309 -10.34 -7.14 1.14
N TYR A 310 -10.26 -7.05 2.45
CA TYR A 310 -10.04 -8.21 3.29
C TYR A 310 -11.12 -8.25 4.38
N GLU A 311 -11.90 -9.33 4.38
CA GLU A 311 -12.75 -9.69 5.50
C GLU A 311 -12.21 -11.00 6.08
N ALA A 312 -11.82 -10.95 7.35
CA ALA A 312 -11.10 -12.03 7.98
C ALA A 312 -11.81 -13.38 7.82
N MET A 313 -11.09 -14.35 7.24
CA MET A 313 -11.56 -15.72 6.97
C MET A 313 -12.77 -15.84 6.02
N GLN A 314 -13.19 -14.76 5.35
CA GLN A 314 -14.33 -14.78 4.43
C GLN A 314 -13.92 -14.53 2.99
N HIS A 315 -13.23 -13.42 2.71
CA HIS A 315 -12.78 -13.09 1.36
C HIS A 315 -11.53 -12.21 1.39
N LEU A 316 -10.71 -12.31 0.34
CA LEU A 316 -9.52 -11.50 0.14
C LEU A 316 -9.45 -11.14 -1.33
N ASN A 317 -9.97 -9.96 -1.67
CA ASN A 317 -9.97 -9.49 -3.03
C ASN A 317 -8.79 -8.54 -3.27
N ILE A 318 -7.88 -8.93 -4.17
CA ILE A 318 -6.70 -8.15 -4.57
C ILE A 318 -6.84 -7.77 -6.04
N GLY A 319 -6.95 -6.47 -6.33
CA GLY A 319 -7.07 -5.97 -7.69
C GLY A 319 -8.33 -6.42 -8.42
N GLY A 320 -9.39 -6.82 -7.72
CA GLY A 320 -10.61 -7.38 -8.31
C GLY A 320 -10.67 -8.91 -8.26
N VAL A 321 -9.55 -9.59 -8.01
CA VAL A 321 -9.47 -11.07 -7.96
C VAL A 321 -9.58 -11.55 -6.53
N ASP A 322 -10.46 -12.50 -6.25
CA ASP A 322 -10.60 -13.11 -4.93
C ASP A 322 -9.63 -14.29 -4.76
N VAL A 323 -8.56 -14.08 -3.99
CA VAL A 323 -7.43 -15.02 -3.86
C VAL A 323 -7.44 -15.78 -2.53
N HIS A 324 -8.51 -15.68 -1.74
CA HIS A 324 -8.51 -16.19 -0.37
C HIS A 324 -8.36 -17.72 -0.30
N LEU A 325 -8.94 -18.47 -1.24
CA LEU A 325 -8.88 -19.93 -1.25
C LEU A 325 -7.45 -20.40 -1.49
N GLU A 326 -6.81 -19.91 -2.55
CA GLU A 326 -5.46 -20.31 -2.92
C GLU A 326 -4.42 -19.80 -1.92
N LEU A 327 -4.60 -18.60 -1.38
CA LEU A 327 -3.75 -18.13 -0.28
C LEU A 327 -3.87 -19.02 0.96
N ASN A 328 -5.09 -19.39 1.37
CA ASN A 328 -5.30 -20.26 2.52
C ASN A 328 -4.73 -21.68 2.29
N LYS A 329 -4.81 -22.18 1.05
CA LYS A 329 -4.18 -23.43 0.64
C LYS A 329 -2.66 -23.35 0.76
N LEU A 330 -2.04 -22.29 0.25
CA LEU A 330 -0.61 -22.02 0.39
C LEU A 330 -0.19 -21.93 1.87
N ILE A 331 -0.83 -21.06 2.66
CA ILE A 331 -0.57 -20.93 4.10
C ILE A 331 -0.75 -22.29 4.80
N GLY A 332 -1.81 -23.02 4.50
CA GLY A 332 -2.09 -24.33 5.08
C GLY A 332 -0.99 -25.34 4.76
N SER A 333 -0.55 -25.41 3.50
CA SER A 333 0.52 -26.31 3.07
C SER A 333 1.84 -26.00 3.78
N TRP A 334 2.16 -24.71 3.94
CA TRP A 334 3.37 -24.26 4.62
C TRP A 334 3.34 -24.57 6.12
N ILE A 335 2.21 -24.26 6.78
CA ILE A 335 2.03 -24.45 8.23
C ILE A 335 1.98 -25.92 8.62
N GLN A 336 1.45 -26.80 7.76
CA GLN A 336 1.31 -28.23 8.02
C GLN A 336 2.54 -29.04 7.64
N ASP A 337 3.65 -28.38 7.28
CA ASP A 337 4.89 -29.05 6.88
C ASP A 337 4.68 -30.07 5.74
N LYS A 338 3.88 -29.67 4.75
CA LYS A 338 3.63 -30.46 3.55
C LYS A 338 4.91 -30.66 2.74
N ALA A 339 4.87 -31.64 1.83
CA ALA A 339 5.99 -31.94 0.96
C ALA A 339 6.29 -30.76 0.03
N ALA A 340 7.56 -30.58 -0.35
CA ALA A 340 8.01 -29.43 -1.16
C ALA A 340 7.18 -29.19 -2.42
N HIS A 341 6.82 -30.26 -3.14
CA HIS A 341 6.02 -30.17 -4.36
C HIS A 341 4.59 -29.69 -4.07
N GLU A 342 3.95 -30.13 -2.98
CA GLU A 342 2.60 -29.67 -2.61
C GLU A 342 2.58 -28.18 -2.24
N VAL A 343 3.64 -27.70 -1.57
CA VAL A 343 3.82 -26.27 -1.28
C VAL A 343 4.08 -25.49 -2.57
N GLY A 344 4.88 -26.05 -3.48
CA GLY A 344 5.16 -25.45 -4.79
C GLY A 344 3.94 -25.33 -5.68
N ASP A 345 3.09 -26.36 -5.72
CA ASP A 345 1.83 -26.36 -6.45
C ASP A 345 0.88 -25.30 -5.87
N SER A 346 0.77 -25.22 -4.54
CA SER A 346 -0.05 -24.20 -3.87
C SER A 346 0.47 -22.78 -4.09
N LEU A 347 1.80 -22.61 -4.20
CA LEU A 347 2.43 -21.33 -4.53
C LEU A 347 2.07 -20.91 -5.96
N ALA A 348 2.15 -21.84 -6.91
CA ALA A 348 1.78 -21.60 -8.29
C ALA A 348 0.30 -21.26 -8.44
N ASP A 349 -0.60 -22.04 -7.83
CA ASP A 349 -2.04 -21.78 -7.87
C ASP A 349 -2.36 -20.36 -7.32
N PHE A 350 -1.72 -19.95 -6.21
CA PHE A 350 -1.87 -18.59 -5.68
C PHE A 350 -1.34 -17.49 -6.62
N PHE A 351 -0.18 -17.69 -7.25
CA PHE A 351 0.39 -16.69 -8.15
C PHE A 351 -0.26 -16.67 -9.54
N GLU A 352 -0.93 -17.74 -9.95
CA GLU A 352 -1.71 -17.79 -11.19
C GLU A 352 -2.87 -16.79 -11.19
N ASP A 353 -3.47 -16.51 -10.02
CA ASP A 353 -4.49 -15.46 -9.85
C ASP A 353 -3.97 -14.04 -10.19
N PHE A 354 -2.65 -13.84 -10.14
CA PHE A 354 -1.99 -12.58 -10.50
C PHE A 354 -1.36 -12.61 -11.87
N ARG A 355 -1.51 -13.70 -12.65
CA ARG A 355 -1.15 -13.66 -14.07
C ARG A 355 -1.86 -12.45 -14.66
N GLU A 356 -1.12 -11.61 -15.40
CA GLU A 356 -1.79 -10.68 -16.30
C GLU A 356 -2.86 -11.51 -16.99
N GLN A 357 -4.11 -11.04 -17.03
CA GLN A 357 -5.06 -11.71 -17.90
C GLN A 357 -4.43 -11.54 -19.29
N GLU A 358 -3.62 -12.53 -19.69
CA GLU A 358 -3.37 -12.90 -21.06
C GLU A 358 -4.80 -13.04 -21.57
N GLU A 359 -5.35 -11.95 -22.12
CA GLU A 359 -6.50 -12.03 -23.01
C GLU A 359 -6.11 -13.17 -23.95
N GLU A 360 -6.80 -14.31 -23.81
CA GLU A 360 -6.38 -15.61 -24.33
C GLU A 360 -5.78 -15.49 -25.74
N VAL A 361 -4.47 -15.73 -25.86
CA VAL A 361 -3.80 -16.33 -27.02
C VAL A 361 -4.25 -15.78 -28.39
N GLU A 362 -3.91 -14.52 -28.68
CA GLU A 362 -3.59 -14.04 -30.05
C GLU A 362 -2.22 -13.30 -30.03
N GLU A 363 -1.22 -13.94 -29.43
CA GLU A 363 0.00 -13.37 -28.81
C GLU A 363 1.11 -12.80 -29.72
N ALA A 364 0.77 -12.25 -30.88
CA ALA A 364 1.69 -11.33 -31.58
C ALA A 364 0.92 -10.21 -32.30
N THR A 365 -0.30 -10.50 -32.75
CA THR A 365 -1.23 -9.49 -33.25
C THR A 365 -1.93 -8.74 -32.10
N GLY A 366 -2.20 -9.41 -30.98
CA GLY A 366 -2.94 -8.88 -29.82
C GLY A 366 -2.29 -7.65 -29.17
N GLU A 367 -1.05 -7.75 -28.69
CA GLU A 367 -0.36 -6.64 -28.02
C GLU A 367 -0.29 -5.39 -28.91
N LEU A 368 -0.08 -5.63 -30.20
CA LEU A 368 0.01 -4.56 -31.17
C LEU A 368 -1.37 -3.94 -31.47
N THR A 369 -2.41 -4.76 -31.55
CA THR A 369 -3.80 -4.27 -31.63
C THR A 369 -4.18 -3.49 -30.37
N ASP A 370 -3.67 -3.86 -29.20
CA ASP A 370 -3.91 -3.18 -27.94
C ASP A 370 -3.23 -1.82 -27.89
N LEU A 371 -1.97 -1.70 -28.32
CA LEU A 371 -1.28 -0.42 -28.41
C LEU A 371 -1.92 0.50 -29.45
N THR A 372 -2.31 -0.06 -30.60
CA THR A 372 -3.04 0.66 -31.65
C THR A 372 -4.39 1.16 -31.13
N LYS A 373 -5.12 0.32 -30.40
CA LYS A 373 -6.42 0.65 -29.81
C LYS A 373 -6.29 1.67 -28.68
N MET A 374 -5.34 1.47 -27.77
CA MET A 374 -4.99 2.45 -26.74
C MET A 374 -4.75 3.83 -27.38
N TRP A 375 -3.95 3.89 -28.44
CA TRP A 375 -3.62 5.17 -29.06
C TRP A 375 -4.81 5.77 -29.81
N SER A 376 -5.61 4.94 -30.48
CA SER A 376 -6.89 5.36 -31.06
C SER A 376 -7.82 5.95 -30.00
N ASP A 377 -7.94 5.33 -28.83
CA ASP A 377 -8.75 5.79 -27.71
C ASP A 377 -8.20 7.08 -27.09
N ALA A 378 -6.87 7.23 -27.02
CA ALA A 378 -6.23 8.46 -26.58
C ALA A 378 -6.53 9.63 -27.53
N VAL A 379 -6.41 9.41 -28.83
CA VAL A 379 -6.73 10.41 -29.86
C VAL A 379 -8.21 10.78 -29.83
N SER A 380 -9.08 9.78 -29.69
CA SER A 380 -10.52 9.97 -29.54
C SER A 380 -10.85 10.83 -28.32
N ALA A 381 -10.29 10.49 -27.15
CA ALA A 381 -10.51 11.19 -25.90
C ALA A 381 -9.96 12.63 -25.89
N ALA A 382 -8.83 12.88 -26.57
CA ALA A 382 -8.21 14.20 -26.59
C ALA A 382 -8.98 15.23 -27.43
N GLY A 383 -9.64 14.79 -28.50
CA GLY A 383 -10.37 15.71 -29.39
C GLY A 383 -11.09 15.07 -30.57
N GLY A 384 -10.99 13.74 -30.74
CA GLY A 384 -11.71 13.01 -31.78
C GLY A 384 -11.08 13.13 -33.17
N CYS A 385 -10.80 11.98 -33.79
CA CYS A 385 -10.67 11.80 -35.23
C CYS A 385 -10.52 10.29 -35.52
N SER A 386 -10.67 9.87 -36.78
CA SER A 386 -10.22 8.54 -37.19
C SER A 386 -8.73 8.59 -37.51
N ALA A 387 -7.89 7.99 -36.66
CA ALA A 387 -6.45 7.84 -36.87
C ALA A 387 -6.07 6.40 -37.30
N GLN A 388 -7.01 5.67 -37.90
CA GLN A 388 -6.76 4.32 -38.40
C GLN A 388 -5.64 4.34 -39.45
N GLY A 389 -4.62 3.49 -39.28
CA GLY A 389 -3.46 3.41 -40.17
C GLY A 389 -2.40 4.50 -39.95
N CYS A 390 -2.55 5.38 -38.94
CA CYS A 390 -1.56 6.40 -38.63
C CYS A 390 -0.38 5.92 -37.78
N PHE A 391 -0.48 4.70 -37.24
CA PHE A 391 0.44 4.21 -36.23
C PHE A 391 1.35 3.13 -36.82
N GLN A 392 2.65 3.34 -36.69
CA GLN A 392 3.65 2.33 -37.03
C GLN A 392 3.93 1.47 -35.80
N GLU A 393 3.90 0.18 -36.03
CA GLU A 393 4.05 -0.90 -35.04
C GLU A 393 5.31 -0.74 -34.19
N ASP A 394 6.47 -0.69 -34.83
CA ASP A 394 7.77 -0.57 -34.16
C ASP A 394 7.86 0.66 -33.24
N LEU A 395 7.25 1.77 -33.66
CA LEU A 395 7.26 3.01 -32.89
C LEU A 395 6.32 2.96 -31.69
N LEU A 396 5.17 2.28 -31.81
CA LEU A 396 4.26 2.06 -30.69
C LEU A 396 4.91 1.22 -29.59
N THR A 397 5.61 0.14 -29.97
CA THR A 397 6.32 -0.73 -29.01
C THR A 397 7.43 0.03 -28.31
N GLN A 398 8.23 0.81 -29.05
CA GLN A 398 9.26 1.66 -28.46
C GLN A 398 8.67 2.70 -27.50
N MET A 399 7.59 3.37 -27.91
CA MET A 399 6.88 4.34 -27.07
C MET A 399 6.37 3.67 -25.78
N ALA A 400 5.83 2.45 -25.85
CA ALA A 400 5.33 1.74 -24.66
C ALA A 400 6.43 1.49 -23.63
N HIS A 401 7.64 1.09 -24.07
CA HIS A 401 8.79 0.96 -23.18
C HIS A 401 9.24 2.30 -22.58
N GLU A 402 9.23 3.38 -23.37
CA GLU A 402 9.58 4.72 -22.88
C GLU A 402 8.55 5.23 -21.86
N ILE A 403 7.25 4.98 -22.08
CA ILE A 403 6.18 5.30 -21.13
C ILE A 403 6.33 4.50 -19.84
N GLU A 404 6.62 3.20 -19.93
CA GLU A 404 6.83 2.34 -18.77
C GLU A 404 7.96 2.87 -17.87
N ALA A 405 9.11 3.22 -18.46
CA ALA A 405 10.23 3.81 -17.74
C ALA A 405 9.87 5.15 -17.08
N ALA A 406 9.12 6.00 -17.80
CA ALA A 406 8.63 7.27 -17.28
C ALA A 406 7.71 7.08 -16.06
N ILE A 407 6.84 6.06 -16.11
CA ILE A 407 5.94 5.71 -15.01
C ILE A 407 6.72 5.26 -13.78
N GLU A 408 7.74 4.41 -13.94
CA GLU A 408 8.60 3.98 -12.82
C GLU A 408 9.25 5.16 -12.09
N LEU A 409 9.61 6.22 -12.80
CA LEU A 409 10.13 7.43 -12.18
C LEU A 409 9.07 8.19 -11.38
N MET A 410 7.84 8.29 -11.89
CA MET A 410 6.72 8.95 -11.20
C MET A 410 6.31 8.18 -9.93
N LEU A 411 6.34 6.85 -9.97
CA LEU A 411 5.99 5.98 -8.84
C LEU A 411 6.97 6.05 -7.66
N LYS A 412 8.18 6.59 -7.86
CA LYS A 412 9.13 6.87 -6.75
C LYS A 412 8.67 8.00 -5.82
N LYS A 413 7.57 8.69 -6.14
CA LYS A 413 6.92 9.75 -5.33
C LYS A 413 7.82 10.93 -4.94
N ARG A 414 9.00 11.11 -5.54
CA ARG A 414 9.91 12.21 -5.26
C ARG A 414 9.73 13.31 -6.29
N ARG A 415 9.86 14.58 -5.87
CA ARG A 415 9.69 15.74 -6.76
C ARG A 415 10.57 15.69 -8.02
N LYS A 416 11.85 15.33 -7.86
CA LYS A 416 12.81 15.21 -8.98
C LYS A 416 12.47 14.06 -9.93
N THR A 417 12.02 12.93 -9.41
CA THR A 417 11.68 11.76 -10.24
C THR A 417 10.33 11.95 -10.92
N MET A 418 9.37 12.64 -10.27
CA MET A 418 8.12 13.09 -10.89
C MET A 418 8.38 14.03 -12.08
N GLN A 419 9.29 15.01 -11.92
CA GLN A 419 9.72 15.88 -13.02
C GLN A 419 10.26 15.09 -14.20
N GLN A 420 11.20 14.19 -13.92
CA GLN A 420 11.86 13.40 -14.96
C GLN A 420 10.87 12.44 -15.64
N GLY A 421 9.97 11.82 -14.90
CA GLY A 421 8.92 10.97 -15.46
C GLY A 421 7.95 11.74 -16.36
N LEU A 422 7.49 12.92 -15.95
CA LEU A 422 6.67 13.78 -16.81
C LEU A 422 7.40 14.20 -18.09
N LYS A 423 8.70 14.49 -17.99
CA LYS A 423 9.54 14.82 -19.14
C LYS A 423 9.65 13.65 -20.11
N GLU A 424 9.98 12.46 -19.61
CA GLU A 424 10.14 11.25 -20.44
C GLU A 424 8.83 10.83 -21.08
N LEU A 425 7.71 10.90 -20.34
CA LEU A 425 6.37 10.70 -20.90
C LEU A 425 6.11 11.67 -22.05
N ALA A 426 6.34 12.97 -21.83
CA ALA A 426 6.12 13.99 -22.85
C ALA A 426 7.03 13.82 -24.09
N ASP A 427 8.29 13.45 -23.89
CA ASP A 427 9.26 13.19 -24.96
C ASP A 427 8.83 11.96 -25.80
N ALA A 428 8.40 10.87 -25.15
CA ALA A 428 7.91 9.65 -25.81
C ALA A 428 6.67 9.94 -26.68
N VAL A 429 5.70 10.68 -26.13
CA VAL A 429 4.47 11.04 -26.85
C VAL A 429 4.74 11.99 -28.03
N ASP A 430 5.55 13.04 -27.85
CA ASP A 430 5.89 13.98 -28.94
C ASP A 430 6.72 13.32 -30.05
N LYS A 431 7.60 12.38 -29.69
CA LYS A 431 8.35 11.55 -30.64
C LYS A 431 7.42 10.69 -31.49
N GLN A 432 6.45 10.00 -30.85
CA GLN A 432 5.47 9.18 -31.56
C GLN A 432 4.64 10.01 -32.56
N VAL A 433 4.07 11.15 -32.12
CA VAL A 433 3.25 11.98 -33.00
C VAL A 433 4.07 12.63 -34.11
N SER A 434 5.32 13.02 -33.84
CA SER A 434 6.18 13.65 -34.85
C SER A 434 6.65 12.68 -35.93
N ALA A 435 6.69 11.37 -35.65
CA ALA A 435 7.05 10.33 -36.60
C ALA A 435 5.87 9.89 -37.51
N MET A 436 4.64 10.32 -37.22
CA MET A 436 3.47 9.96 -38.02
C MET A 436 3.44 10.69 -39.38
N PRO A 437 2.78 10.12 -40.41
CA PRO A 437 2.55 10.80 -41.69
C PRO A 437 1.88 12.18 -41.51
N ALA A 438 2.23 13.16 -42.35
CA ALA A 438 1.71 14.53 -42.25
C ALA A 438 0.17 14.61 -42.22
N LEU A 439 -0.51 13.78 -43.02
CA LEU A 439 -1.98 13.68 -43.05
C LEU A 439 -2.58 13.30 -41.68
N CYS A 440 -1.88 12.47 -40.90
CA CYS A 440 -2.30 12.09 -39.56
C CYS A 440 -2.06 13.20 -38.55
N GLN A 441 -1.02 14.01 -38.74
CA GLN A 441 -0.70 15.11 -37.82
C GLN A 441 -1.74 16.24 -37.82
N GLU A 442 -2.59 16.32 -38.85
CA GLU A 442 -3.70 17.28 -38.95
C GLU A 442 -4.94 16.87 -38.14
N CYS A 443 -4.97 15.65 -37.60
CA CYS A 443 -6.06 15.19 -36.75
C CYS A 443 -6.20 16.06 -35.48
N PRO A 444 -7.41 16.57 -35.14
CA PRO A 444 -7.64 17.38 -33.94
C PRO A 444 -7.14 16.74 -32.64
N GLY A 445 -7.43 15.45 -32.42
CA GLY A 445 -6.95 14.72 -31.24
C GLY A 445 -5.42 14.64 -31.16
N LEU A 446 -4.74 14.38 -32.28
CA LEU A 446 -3.28 14.32 -32.36
C LEU A 446 -2.64 15.72 -32.17
N LEU A 447 -3.26 16.77 -32.70
CA LEU A 447 -2.82 18.16 -32.47
C LEU A 447 -2.89 18.54 -30.99
N ILE A 448 -3.96 18.15 -30.29
CA ILE A 448 -4.12 18.38 -28.85
C ILE A 448 -3.08 17.58 -28.06
N ILE A 449 -2.91 16.30 -28.38
CA ILE A 449 -1.90 15.44 -27.77
C ILE A 449 -0.50 16.04 -27.92
N ARG A 450 -0.13 16.46 -29.13
CA ARG A 450 1.17 17.07 -29.44
C ARG A 450 1.37 18.39 -28.72
N ARG A 451 0.32 19.22 -28.63
CA ARG A 451 0.38 20.48 -27.89
C ARG A 451 0.60 20.23 -26.40
N GLY A 452 -0.17 19.30 -25.81
CA GLY A 452 -0.04 18.93 -24.40
C GLY A 452 1.35 18.40 -24.07
N SER A 453 1.87 17.45 -24.86
CA SER A 453 3.21 16.89 -24.66
C SER A 453 4.30 17.96 -24.78
N ARG A 454 4.25 18.83 -25.79
CA ARG A 454 5.23 19.93 -25.93
C ARG A 454 5.22 20.93 -24.78
N LYS A 455 4.05 21.27 -24.24
CA LYS A 455 3.94 22.15 -23.06
C LYS A 455 4.62 21.54 -21.85
N VAL A 456 4.33 20.28 -21.55
CA VAL A 456 4.98 19.55 -20.43
C VAL A 456 6.48 19.42 -20.67
N ARG A 457 6.90 19.06 -21.88
CA ARG A 457 8.31 18.96 -22.27
C ARG A 457 9.05 20.28 -22.06
N LYS A 458 8.43 21.42 -22.39
CA LYS A 458 9.03 22.75 -22.18
C LYS A 458 9.16 23.08 -20.70
N LEU A 459 8.08 22.91 -19.92
CA LEU A 459 8.08 23.19 -18.49
C LEU A 459 9.05 22.31 -17.70
N THR A 460 9.13 21.02 -18.04
CA THR A 460 10.02 20.07 -17.35
C THR A 460 11.50 20.26 -17.68
N ARG A 461 11.83 20.96 -18.78
CA ARG A 461 13.20 21.30 -19.18
C ARG A 461 13.70 22.63 -18.62
N MET A 462 12.83 23.44 -18.03
CA MET A 462 13.26 24.64 -17.30
C MET A 462 14.12 24.23 -16.09
N LEU A 463 15.08 25.08 -15.72
CA LEU A 463 16.03 24.78 -14.63
C LEU A 463 15.28 24.46 -13.33
N VAL A 464 15.87 23.60 -12.49
CA VAL A 464 15.25 23.12 -11.23
C VAL A 464 14.80 24.26 -10.31
N VAL A 465 15.47 25.42 -10.36
CA VAL A 465 15.11 26.62 -9.59
C VAL A 465 13.72 27.15 -9.99
N ASP A 466 13.35 27.02 -11.27
CA ASP A 466 12.04 27.42 -11.80
C ASP A 466 10.97 26.31 -11.67
N TYR A 467 11.39 25.06 -11.41
CA TYR A 467 10.47 23.93 -11.30
C TYR A 467 9.43 24.14 -10.20
N GLY A 468 9.76 24.84 -9.11
CA GLY A 468 8.79 25.13 -8.02
C GLY A 468 7.71 26.12 -8.42
N THR A 469 8.03 26.96 -9.38
CA THR A 469 7.11 27.97 -9.90
C THR A 469 6.06 27.32 -10.80
N TYR A 470 6.49 26.37 -11.64
CA TYR A 470 5.62 25.80 -12.67
C TYR A 470 5.09 24.41 -12.35
N ILE A 471 5.76 23.62 -11.52
CA ILE A 471 5.32 22.28 -11.16
C ILE A 471 5.27 22.16 -9.64
N LYS A 472 4.06 22.30 -9.10
CA LYS A 472 3.78 22.11 -7.68
C LYS A 472 3.36 20.67 -7.48
N TYR A 473 4.22 19.92 -6.80
CA TYR A 473 3.98 18.52 -6.51
C TYR A 473 4.05 18.30 -5.01
N GLU A 474 2.96 17.81 -4.45
CA GLU A 474 2.89 17.30 -3.09
C GLU A 474 2.53 15.82 -3.16
N ALA A 475 3.42 14.98 -2.65
CA ALA A 475 3.30 13.54 -2.82
C ALA A 475 1.93 13.04 -2.34
N LEU A 476 1.26 12.31 -3.24
CA LEU A 476 -0.06 11.72 -3.01
C LEU A 476 -1.21 12.72 -2.74
N LYS A 477 -0.98 14.03 -2.90
CA LYS A 477 -1.98 15.05 -2.56
C LYS A 477 -2.35 15.92 -3.74
N SER A 478 -1.36 16.45 -4.47
CA SER A 478 -1.60 17.38 -5.57
C SER A 478 -0.48 17.36 -6.58
N LEU A 479 -0.84 17.65 -7.84
CA LEU A 479 0.10 17.89 -8.92
C LEU A 479 -0.49 18.97 -9.82
N GLU A 480 0.08 20.17 -9.75
CA GLU A 480 -0.20 21.25 -10.69
C GLU A 480 0.98 21.39 -11.65
N VAL A 481 0.70 21.47 -12.95
CA VAL A 481 1.70 21.70 -14.01
C VAL A 481 1.26 22.94 -14.80
N GLY A 482 2.10 23.97 -14.83
CA GLY A 482 1.78 25.25 -15.47
C GLY A 482 0.53 25.92 -14.90
N GLY A 483 0.26 25.73 -13.60
CA GLY A 483 -0.95 26.24 -12.94
C GLY A 483 -2.23 25.48 -13.24
N VAL A 484 -2.16 24.34 -13.95
CA VAL A 484 -3.30 23.44 -14.19
C VAL A 484 -3.16 22.23 -13.27
N ASP A 485 -4.20 21.95 -12.47
CA ASP A 485 -4.29 20.70 -11.72
C ASP A 485 -4.54 19.53 -12.68
N VAL A 486 -3.61 18.57 -12.66
CA VAL A 486 -3.58 17.36 -13.49
C VAL A 486 -3.51 16.09 -12.64
N HIS A 487 -3.62 16.22 -11.33
CA HIS A 487 -3.39 15.11 -10.40
C HIS A 487 -4.32 13.94 -10.70
N SER A 488 -5.61 14.22 -10.86
CA SER A 488 -6.64 13.20 -11.05
C SER A 488 -6.45 12.42 -12.35
N GLU A 489 -6.13 13.11 -13.44
CA GLU A 489 -5.94 12.57 -14.78
C GLU A 489 -4.66 11.75 -14.87
N LEU A 490 -3.56 12.23 -14.27
CA LEU A 490 -2.31 11.48 -14.21
C LEU A 490 -2.53 10.17 -13.44
N ASN A 491 -3.20 10.23 -12.29
CA ASN A 491 -3.47 9.05 -11.49
C ASN A 491 -4.37 8.05 -12.24
N ALA A 492 -5.38 8.52 -12.96
CA ALA A 492 -6.25 7.67 -13.78
C ALA A 492 -5.45 6.94 -14.86
N PHE A 493 -4.51 7.64 -15.52
CA PHE A 493 -3.59 7.05 -16.48
C PHE A 493 -2.66 6.02 -15.86
N LEU A 494 -1.96 6.35 -14.76
CA LEU A 494 -1.06 5.43 -14.07
C LEU A 494 -1.78 4.16 -13.62
N VAL A 495 -2.99 4.30 -13.07
CA VAL A 495 -3.83 3.17 -12.64
C VAL A 495 -4.26 2.31 -13.83
N ALA A 496 -4.68 2.92 -14.94
CA ALA A 496 -5.05 2.18 -16.13
C ALA A 496 -3.87 1.38 -16.67
N TRP A 497 -2.73 2.05 -16.88
CA TRP A 497 -1.52 1.45 -17.45
C TRP A 497 -1.01 0.28 -16.61
N LYS A 498 -0.86 0.48 -15.29
CA LYS A 498 -0.25 -0.53 -14.41
C LYS A 498 -1.17 -1.66 -14.01
N LEU A 499 -2.49 -1.46 -14.03
CA LEU A 499 -3.41 -2.41 -13.40
C LEU A 499 -4.45 -2.99 -14.35
N ARG A 500 -4.86 -2.22 -15.36
CA ARG A 500 -5.96 -2.57 -16.27
C ARG A 500 -5.46 -2.87 -17.69
N GLY A 501 -4.15 -2.86 -17.88
CA GLY A 501 -3.51 -3.10 -19.17
C GLY A 501 -3.39 -1.85 -20.03
N ARG A 502 -2.55 -1.95 -21.06
CA ARG A 502 -2.22 -0.83 -21.95
C ARG A 502 -3.43 -0.34 -22.74
N ARG A 503 -4.27 -1.27 -23.21
CA ARG A 503 -5.51 -0.96 -23.94
C ARG A 503 -6.41 0.03 -23.20
N GLU A 504 -6.65 -0.18 -21.90
CA GLU A 504 -7.49 0.71 -21.10
C GLU A 504 -6.81 2.04 -20.72
N ALA A 505 -5.50 2.17 -20.92
CA ALA A 505 -4.76 3.39 -20.61
C ALA A 505 -4.95 4.50 -21.64
N GLY A 506 -5.51 4.19 -22.82
CA GLY A 506 -5.67 5.11 -23.93
C GLY A 506 -6.52 6.33 -23.59
N GLN A 507 -7.76 6.10 -23.17
CA GLN A 507 -8.68 7.19 -22.84
C GLN A 507 -8.14 8.11 -21.72
N PRO A 508 -7.65 7.59 -20.57
CA PRO A 508 -7.01 8.43 -19.54
C PRO A 508 -5.80 9.22 -20.04
N LEU A 509 -4.97 8.62 -20.90
CA LEU A 509 -3.82 9.31 -21.49
C LEU A 509 -4.26 10.48 -22.38
N GLY A 510 -5.28 10.27 -23.22
CA GLY A 510 -5.86 11.33 -24.04
C GLY A 510 -6.40 12.50 -23.21
N GLN A 511 -7.11 12.20 -22.12
CA GLN A 511 -7.62 13.21 -21.17
C GLN A 511 -6.49 13.97 -20.48
N LEU A 512 -5.45 13.26 -20.03
CA LEU A 512 -4.27 13.86 -19.42
C LEU A 512 -3.57 14.83 -20.38
N LEU A 513 -3.35 14.43 -21.63
CA LEU A 513 -2.70 15.29 -22.64
C LEU A 513 -3.58 16.46 -23.07
N GLN A 514 -4.89 16.26 -23.14
CA GLN A 514 -5.86 17.34 -23.32
C GLN A 514 -5.77 18.36 -22.18
N ARG A 515 -5.69 17.89 -20.94
CA ARG A 515 -5.51 18.74 -19.76
C ARG A 515 -4.19 19.52 -19.81
N PHE A 516 -3.10 18.89 -20.22
CA PHE A 516 -1.83 19.59 -20.44
C PHE A 516 -1.92 20.65 -21.55
N ALA A 517 -2.71 20.41 -22.59
CA ALA A 517 -2.88 21.37 -23.68
C ALA A 517 -3.55 22.69 -23.25
N THR A 518 -4.30 22.68 -22.14
CA THR A 518 -4.97 23.88 -21.57
C THR A 518 -4.05 24.76 -20.74
N ILE A 519 -2.81 24.36 -20.46
CA ILE A 519 -1.83 25.20 -19.76
C ILE A 519 -1.67 26.51 -20.53
N THR A 520 -1.87 27.65 -19.86
CA THR A 520 -1.74 28.97 -20.49
C THR A 520 -0.32 29.50 -20.33
N GLY A 521 0.11 30.31 -21.29
CA GLY A 521 1.51 30.73 -21.37
C GLY A 521 2.42 29.62 -21.89
N HIS A 522 3.63 29.98 -22.29
CA HIS A 522 4.63 29.06 -22.85
C HIS A 522 4.29 28.47 -24.24
N ASP A 523 3.23 28.95 -24.90
CA ASP A 523 2.86 28.64 -26.29
C ASP A 523 3.79 29.30 -27.34
N GLU A 524 4.57 30.29 -26.93
CA GLU A 524 5.38 31.12 -27.81
C GLU A 524 6.82 30.58 -27.91
N PHE A 525 7.35 30.57 -29.14
CA PHE A 525 8.63 30.01 -29.62
C PHE A 525 8.59 28.58 -30.13
#